data_AF-A0A929ITC4-F1
#
_entry.id   AF-A0A929ITC4-F1
#
_cell.length_a   1.000
_cell.length_b   1.000
_cell.length_c   1.000
_cell.angle_alpha   90.00
_cell.angle_beta   90.00
_cell.angle_gamma   90.00
#
_symmetry.space_group_name_H-M   'P 1'
#
loop_
_entity.id
_entity.type
_entity.pdbx_description
1 polymer ?
#
loop_
_entity_poly.entity_id
_entity_poly.type
_entity_poly.pdbx_seq_one_letter_code
_entity_poly.pdbx_strand_id
1 'polypeptide(L)'
;VSANYPFEGGDAFGYISIEDIPGFDPARDFPWVRALRGGARLFKVMWANVETRPGIEVRLGHAAERLIVEDGRVIGLNYRDPSGDSHEARANGVVLATGGFEAADDMKTRFWQEKPVLSGAYGGNTGDGIRMAQAVGADLWHMWHYHGTYGFRHSDPVAYPYGIRLHRLPDWVPAPGGGEGQGEGEVQSFFAGYVDQRMPWVLLDKAGRRFMNEYPPYLQDTGHRPMATYDPATQCYPAIPAWLIVDEDGRDFAPLGFPTKNDPDRDFAWSADNMAEVELGILQRANSVGEMADAMGLDAAEVRDSLDRWNAACAAGADPDHGRQRATMMPIEKPPFLFGQVWPIVANTQGGPVHDISQRVLNPFGEPIPGLYAAGELGSVFGHLYMSGGNLAECFIGGRIAGREAAGLGLDPAL
;
A
#
# COMPACT_ATOMS: atom_id res chain seq x y z
N VAL A 1 -17.98 -14.65 -3.34
CA VAL A 1 -18.87 -13.74 -2.58
C VAL A 1 -18.05 -13.17 -1.44
N SER A 2 -17.79 -11.88 -1.25
CA SER A 2 -18.11 -10.63 -1.97
C SER A 2 -16.85 -9.77 -1.88
N ALA A 3 -16.59 -8.86 -2.82
CA ALA A 3 -15.56 -7.84 -2.61
C ALA A 3 -15.97 -6.94 -1.42
N ASN A 4 -15.04 -6.20 -0.82
CA ASN A 4 -15.34 -5.14 0.15
C ASN A 4 -16.03 -3.91 -0.48
N TYR A 5 -16.82 -4.12 -1.54
CA TYR A 5 -17.54 -3.10 -2.27
C TYR A 5 -18.90 -2.85 -1.59
N PRO A 6 -19.11 -1.68 -0.97
CA PRO A 6 -20.30 -1.43 -0.17
C PRO A 6 -21.50 -0.93 -1.00
N PHE A 7 -21.36 -0.81 -2.32
CA PHE A 7 -22.40 -0.27 -3.18
C PHE A 7 -23.14 -1.36 -3.96
N GLU A 8 -24.26 -0.98 -4.58
CA GLU A 8 -25.10 -1.86 -5.41
C GLU A 8 -24.26 -2.59 -6.48
N GLY A 9 -24.50 -3.89 -6.65
CA GLY A 9 -23.71 -4.77 -7.53
C GLY A 9 -22.46 -5.39 -6.89
N GLY A 10 -22.20 -5.16 -5.60
CA GLY A 10 -21.10 -5.78 -4.84
C GLY A 10 -21.11 -7.32 -4.84
N ASP A 11 -22.27 -7.93 -5.03
CA ASP A 11 -22.50 -9.38 -5.15
C ASP A 11 -22.01 -9.98 -6.47
N ALA A 12 -21.86 -9.16 -7.52
CA ALA A 12 -21.30 -9.58 -8.80
C ALA A 12 -19.77 -9.82 -8.76
N PHE A 13 -19.08 -9.36 -7.70
CA PHE A 13 -17.64 -9.51 -7.58
C PHE A 13 -17.24 -10.91 -7.05
N GLY A 14 -16.31 -11.53 -7.77
CA GLY A 14 -15.66 -12.79 -7.40
C GLY A 14 -14.17 -12.60 -7.10
N TYR A 15 -13.57 -13.59 -6.44
CA TYR A 15 -12.14 -13.67 -6.24
C TYR A 15 -11.64 -15.01 -6.78
N ILE A 16 -10.42 -15.01 -7.33
CA ILE A 16 -9.72 -16.22 -7.77
C ILE A 16 -8.36 -16.20 -7.11
N SER A 17 -8.00 -17.32 -6.49
CA SER A 17 -6.67 -17.56 -5.94
C SER A 17 -5.99 -18.73 -6.63
N ILE A 18 -4.66 -18.63 -6.72
CA ILE A 18 -3.80 -19.74 -7.08
C ILE A 18 -3.23 -20.32 -5.78
N GLU A 19 -3.77 -21.46 -5.37
CA GLU A 19 -3.39 -22.11 -4.11
C GLU A 19 -2.02 -22.78 -4.23
N ASP A 20 -1.81 -23.51 -5.33
CA ASP A 20 -0.58 -24.25 -5.61
C ASP A 20 -0.20 -24.16 -7.08
N ILE A 21 1.11 -24.28 -7.35
CA ILE A 21 1.66 -24.48 -8.69
C ILE A 21 2.70 -25.61 -8.54
N PRO A 22 2.48 -26.79 -9.14
CA PRO A 22 3.36 -27.93 -8.96
C PRO A 22 4.82 -27.60 -9.25
N GLY A 23 5.70 -27.86 -8.27
CA GLY A 23 7.14 -27.66 -8.37
C GLY A 23 7.62 -26.21 -8.20
N PHE A 24 6.73 -25.24 -8.00
CA PHE A 24 7.07 -23.84 -7.77
C PHE A 24 7.05 -23.51 -6.26
N ASP A 25 8.14 -22.92 -5.78
CA ASP A 25 8.27 -22.41 -4.43
C ASP A 25 8.59 -20.91 -4.50
N PRO A 26 7.65 -20.01 -4.13
CA PRO A 26 7.89 -18.57 -4.15
C PRO A 26 9.18 -18.13 -3.45
N ALA A 27 9.53 -18.74 -2.32
CA ALA A 27 10.69 -18.33 -1.55
C ALA A 27 12.01 -18.71 -2.25
N ARG A 28 12.00 -19.82 -3.01
CA ARG A 28 13.16 -20.28 -3.79
C ARG A 28 13.24 -19.62 -5.15
N ASP A 29 12.11 -19.53 -5.86
CA ASP A 29 12.06 -19.17 -7.27
C ASP A 29 11.92 -17.66 -7.48
N PHE A 30 11.30 -16.94 -6.54
CA PHE A 30 11.22 -15.47 -6.51
C PHE A 30 11.66 -14.91 -5.13
N PRO A 31 12.92 -15.13 -4.71
CA PRO A 31 13.41 -14.77 -3.36
C PRO A 31 13.41 -13.26 -3.05
N TRP A 32 13.22 -12.42 -4.07
CA TRP A 32 13.07 -10.97 -3.95
C TRP A 32 11.63 -10.53 -3.65
N VAL A 33 10.66 -11.44 -3.65
CA VAL A 33 9.25 -11.16 -3.33
C VAL A 33 8.89 -11.86 -2.03
N ARG A 34 8.88 -11.12 -0.91
CA ARG A 34 8.13 -11.53 0.31
C ARG A 34 6.85 -10.70 0.37
N ALA A 35 5.92 -11.07 -0.51
CA ALA A 35 4.58 -10.51 -0.54
C ALA A 35 3.60 -11.39 0.25
N LEU A 36 2.42 -10.83 0.54
CA LEU A 36 1.28 -11.60 1.03
C LEU A 36 0.95 -12.75 0.08
N ARG A 37 0.44 -13.86 0.64
CA ARG A 37 0.26 -15.15 -0.04
C ARG A 37 -0.46 -14.96 -1.40
N GLY A 38 0.05 -15.59 -2.45
CA GLY A 38 -0.61 -15.68 -3.77
C GLY A 38 -0.07 -14.75 -4.86
N GLY A 39 0.49 -13.57 -4.53
CA GLY A 39 1.01 -12.64 -5.54
C GLY A 39 2.11 -13.24 -6.43
N ALA A 40 3.09 -13.90 -5.81
CA ALA A 40 4.16 -14.61 -6.51
C ALA A 40 3.65 -15.74 -7.42
N ARG A 41 2.57 -16.43 -7.01
CA ARG A 41 1.95 -17.50 -7.81
C ARG A 41 1.21 -16.93 -9.02
N LEU A 42 0.44 -15.86 -8.81
CA LEU A 42 -0.20 -15.12 -9.89
C LEU A 42 0.83 -14.64 -10.92
N PHE A 43 1.91 -14.03 -10.45
CA PHE A 43 3.00 -13.60 -11.32
C PHE A 43 3.66 -14.78 -12.04
N LYS A 44 3.89 -15.92 -11.38
CA LYS A 44 4.45 -17.12 -12.02
C LYS A 44 3.59 -17.61 -13.18
N VAL A 45 2.27 -17.67 -13.03
CA VAL A 45 1.36 -18.09 -14.11
C VAL A 45 1.41 -17.12 -15.29
N MET A 46 1.45 -15.82 -15.01
CA MET A 46 1.61 -14.79 -16.05
C MET A 46 2.95 -14.92 -16.77
N TRP A 47 4.03 -15.04 -16.02
CA TRP A 47 5.39 -15.17 -16.54
C TRP A 47 5.54 -16.40 -17.42
N ALA A 48 5.03 -17.56 -16.99
CA ALA A 48 5.06 -18.79 -17.80
C ALA A 48 4.29 -18.65 -19.12
N ASN A 49 3.18 -17.90 -19.14
CA ASN A 49 2.45 -17.61 -20.38
C ASN A 49 3.22 -16.66 -21.32
N VAL A 50 4.02 -15.74 -20.76
CA VAL A 50 4.88 -14.86 -21.55
C VAL A 50 6.03 -15.67 -22.15
N GLU A 51 6.73 -16.49 -21.36
CA GLU A 51 7.88 -17.30 -21.81
C GLU A 51 7.54 -18.30 -22.92
N THR A 52 6.30 -18.81 -22.93
CA THR A 52 5.87 -19.87 -23.87
C THR A 52 5.28 -19.34 -25.18
N ARG A 53 4.97 -18.03 -25.27
CA ARG A 53 4.36 -17.45 -26.46
C ARG A 53 5.43 -16.90 -27.41
N PRO A 54 5.47 -17.34 -28.68
CA PRO A 54 6.39 -16.79 -29.64
C PRO A 54 6.05 -15.32 -29.94
N GLY A 55 7.08 -14.51 -30.19
CA GLY A 55 6.93 -13.10 -30.57
C GLY A 55 6.82 -12.12 -29.40
N ILE A 56 7.01 -12.57 -28.15
CA ILE A 56 7.19 -11.66 -27.00
C ILE A 56 8.67 -11.62 -26.64
N GLU A 57 9.27 -10.44 -26.75
CA GLU A 57 10.62 -10.17 -26.25
C GLU A 57 10.54 -9.50 -24.88
N VAL A 58 11.26 -10.04 -23.89
CA VAL A 58 11.34 -9.46 -22.54
C VAL A 58 12.77 -9.02 -22.26
N ARG A 59 12.94 -7.74 -21.92
CA ARG A 59 14.24 -7.14 -21.59
C ARG A 59 14.22 -6.62 -20.16
N LEU A 60 15.07 -7.19 -19.30
CA LEU A 60 15.26 -6.73 -17.91
C LEU A 60 16.44 -5.75 -17.83
N GLY A 61 16.44 -4.86 -16.83
CA GLY A 61 17.49 -3.84 -16.69
C GLY A 61 17.45 -2.79 -17.81
N HIS A 62 16.31 -2.61 -18.47
CA HIS A 62 16.10 -1.62 -19.52
C HIS A 62 15.09 -0.57 -19.04
N ALA A 63 15.55 0.65 -18.77
CA ALA A 63 14.71 1.72 -18.24
C ALA A 63 14.18 2.61 -19.37
N ALA A 64 12.85 2.70 -19.52
CA ALA A 64 12.23 3.64 -20.46
C ALA A 64 12.36 5.08 -19.93
N GLU A 65 12.81 6.01 -20.77
CA GLU A 65 13.14 7.37 -20.34
C GLU A 65 12.26 8.44 -20.99
N ARG A 66 11.88 8.26 -22.26
CA ARG A 66 11.13 9.28 -23.01
C ARG A 66 10.33 8.67 -24.15
N LEU A 67 9.09 9.11 -24.33
CA LEU A 67 8.29 8.76 -25.51
C LEU A 67 8.81 9.46 -26.77
N ILE A 68 8.74 8.78 -27.91
CA ILE A 68 9.07 9.33 -29.23
C ILE A 68 7.76 9.74 -29.90
N VAL A 69 7.67 10.99 -30.35
CA VAL A 69 6.47 11.56 -30.97
C VAL A 69 6.82 12.10 -32.36
N GLU A 70 6.07 11.66 -33.37
CA GLU A 70 6.13 12.16 -34.75
C GLU A 70 4.71 12.52 -35.19
N ASP A 71 4.53 13.70 -35.80
CA ASP A 71 3.22 14.21 -36.26
C ASP A 71 2.08 14.10 -35.23
N GLY A 72 2.41 14.34 -33.96
CA GLY A 72 1.45 14.30 -32.84
C GLY A 72 1.08 12.89 -32.36
N ARG A 73 1.71 11.83 -32.91
CA ARG A 73 1.51 10.43 -32.52
C ARG A 73 2.71 9.89 -31.76
N VAL A 74 2.47 9.16 -30.67
CA VAL A 74 3.49 8.34 -30.01
C VAL A 74 3.79 7.12 -30.86
N ILE A 75 5.05 6.99 -31.27
CA ILE A 75 5.54 5.95 -32.20
C ILE A 75 6.66 5.08 -31.60
N GLY A 76 6.89 5.19 -30.29
CA GLY A 76 7.96 4.46 -29.63
C GLY A 76 8.45 5.13 -28.35
N LEU A 77 9.58 4.66 -27.86
CA LEU A 77 10.26 5.21 -26.70
C LEU A 77 11.78 5.10 -26.81
N ASN A 78 12.47 5.99 -26.10
CA ASN A 78 13.87 5.84 -25.76
C ASN A 78 13.98 5.02 -24.48
N TYR A 79 14.95 4.12 -24.43
CA TYR A 79 15.29 3.37 -23.22
C TYR A 79 16.80 3.33 -23.01
N ARG A 80 17.21 3.20 -21.75
CA ARG A 80 18.58 2.93 -21.33
C ARG A 80 18.74 1.45 -21.06
N ASP A 81 19.82 0.85 -21.57
CA ASP A 81 20.14 -0.56 -21.35
C ASP A 81 21.04 -0.78 -20.11
N PRO A 82 21.42 -2.04 -19.78
CA PRO A 82 22.30 -2.31 -18.65
C PRO A 82 23.73 -1.77 -18.77
N SER A 83 24.25 -1.45 -19.96
CA SER A 83 25.55 -0.76 -20.11
C SER A 83 25.44 0.75 -19.86
N GLY A 84 24.21 1.27 -19.80
CA GLY A 84 23.93 2.69 -19.63
C GLY A 84 23.75 3.42 -20.95
N ASP A 85 23.76 2.71 -22.07
CA ASP A 85 23.60 3.28 -23.41
C ASP A 85 22.13 3.55 -23.72
N SER A 86 21.86 4.61 -24.47
CA SER A 86 20.50 5.01 -24.86
C SER A 86 20.17 4.45 -26.25
N HIS A 87 18.97 3.91 -26.38
CA HIS A 87 18.46 3.27 -27.61
C HIS A 87 17.03 3.70 -27.89
N GLU A 88 16.58 3.52 -29.13
CA GLU A 88 15.20 3.75 -29.55
C GLU A 88 14.50 2.41 -29.85
N ALA A 89 13.26 2.29 -29.41
CA ALA A 89 12.32 1.25 -29.84
C ALA A 89 11.12 1.91 -30.50
N ARG A 90 10.91 1.63 -31.80
CA ARG A 90 9.73 2.07 -32.55
C ARG A 90 8.61 1.05 -32.41
N ALA A 91 7.38 1.54 -32.32
CA ALA A 91 6.19 0.72 -32.14
C ALA A 91 4.94 1.42 -32.66
N ASN A 92 3.97 0.64 -33.12
CA ASN A 92 2.67 1.16 -33.52
C ASN A 92 1.86 1.71 -32.33
N GLY A 93 2.11 1.21 -31.13
CA GLY A 93 1.52 1.72 -29.89
C GLY A 93 2.39 1.40 -28.68
N VAL A 94 2.34 2.28 -27.68
CA VAL A 94 3.07 2.15 -26.41
C VAL A 94 2.06 2.01 -25.28
N VAL A 95 2.18 0.93 -24.51
CA VAL A 95 1.39 0.70 -23.30
C VAL A 95 2.27 0.95 -22.08
N LEU A 96 1.95 1.96 -21.29
CA LEU A 96 2.61 2.24 -20.02
C LEU A 96 1.92 1.45 -18.90
N ALA A 97 2.62 0.48 -18.33
CA ALA A 97 2.17 -0.33 -17.19
C ALA A 97 3.21 -0.29 -16.06
N THR A 98 3.68 0.92 -15.72
CA THR A 98 4.92 1.18 -14.98
C THR A 98 4.73 1.34 -13.46
N GLY A 99 3.57 0.97 -12.92
CA GLY A 99 3.24 1.25 -11.53
C GLY A 99 3.03 2.75 -11.27
N GLY A 100 3.12 3.12 -9.99
CA GLY A 100 2.87 4.46 -9.49
C GLY A 100 4.12 5.28 -9.17
N PHE A 101 3.99 6.14 -8.16
CA PHE A 101 5.04 7.05 -7.66
C PHE A 101 5.30 6.93 -6.15
N GLU A 102 5.01 5.76 -5.56
CA GLU A 102 5.15 5.45 -4.14
C GLU A 102 6.57 5.66 -3.62
N ALA A 103 7.60 5.57 -4.48
CA ALA A 103 9.00 5.79 -4.14
C ALA A 103 9.51 7.19 -4.55
N ALA A 104 8.69 8.04 -5.18
CA ALA A 104 9.11 9.36 -5.66
C ALA A 104 8.78 10.49 -4.68
N ASP A 105 9.71 10.80 -3.78
CA ASP A 105 9.52 11.82 -2.74
C ASP A 105 9.23 13.23 -3.29
N ASP A 106 9.74 13.56 -4.48
CA ASP A 106 9.43 14.82 -5.16
C ASP A 106 7.94 14.89 -5.55
N MET A 107 7.37 13.78 -6.02
CA MET A 107 5.95 13.71 -6.41
C MET A 107 5.05 13.67 -5.17
N LYS A 108 5.40 12.88 -4.15
CA LYS A 108 4.68 12.91 -2.86
C LYS A 108 4.60 14.32 -2.30
N THR A 109 5.73 15.04 -2.30
CA THR A 109 5.80 16.41 -1.79
C THR A 109 4.93 17.37 -2.59
N ARG A 110 4.77 17.16 -3.91
CA ARG A 110 3.94 18.03 -4.76
C ARG A 110 2.45 17.74 -4.62
N PHE A 111 2.07 16.46 -4.49
CA PHE A 111 0.66 16.07 -4.62
C PHE A 111 -0.03 15.74 -3.30
N TRP A 112 0.70 15.36 -2.25
CA TRP A 112 0.13 15.01 -0.96
C TRP A 112 0.28 16.14 0.04
N GLN A 113 -0.72 16.27 0.91
CA GLN A 113 -0.70 17.29 1.95
C GLN A 113 0.14 16.78 3.13
N GLU A 114 -0.19 15.59 3.63
CA GLU A 114 0.50 14.91 4.72
C GLU A 114 1.94 14.55 4.37
N LYS A 115 2.86 14.87 5.28
CA LYS A 115 4.30 14.69 5.06
C LYS A 115 5.01 14.42 6.39
N PRO A 116 6.05 13.57 6.41
CA PRO A 116 6.42 12.65 5.33
C PRO A 116 5.48 11.44 5.26
N VAL A 117 5.37 10.82 4.08
CA VAL A 117 4.73 9.51 3.88
C VAL A 117 5.82 8.53 3.44
N LEU A 118 6.00 7.45 4.19
CA LEU A 118 7.02 6.45 3.90
C LEU A 118 6.56 5.53 2.76
N SER A 119 7.48 5.12 1.88
CA SER A 119 7.15 4.10 0.87
C SER A 119 7.07 2.72 1.50
N GLY A 120 5.97 2.01 1.34
CA GLY A 120 5.82 0.59 1.67
C GLY A 120 5.67 -0.29 0.42
N ALA A 121 6.11 0.21 -0.73
CA ALA A 121 6.00 -0.41 -2.05
C ALA A 121 7.40 -0.71 -2.65
N TYR A 122 7.46 -1.13 -3.91
CA TYR A 122 8.71 -1.38 -4.62
C TYR A 122 9.48 -0.07 -4.88
N GLY A 123 10.79 -0.06 -4.66
CA GLY A 123 11.62 1.13 -4.81
C GLY A 123 11.73 1.66 -6.25
N GLY A 124 11.42 0.83 -7.25
CA GLY A 124 11.39 1.22 -8.66
C GLY A 124 10.14 2.00 -9.09
N ASN A 125 9.12 2.13 -8.23
CA ASN A 125 7.91 2.91 -8.54
C ASN A 125 8.15 4.40 -8.33
N THR A 126 8.91 5.01 -9.24
CA THR A 126 9.37 6.40 -9.15
C THR A 126 8.51 7.36 -9.97
N GLY A 127 7.42 6.92 -10.59
CA GLY A 127 6.52 7.77 -11.38
C GLY A 127 7.00 8.07 -12.81
N ASP A 128 7.92 7.28 -13.35
CA ASP A 128 8.54 7.55 -14.66
C ASP A 128 7.53 7.53 -15.81
N GLY A 129 6.59 6.57 -15.82
CA GLY A 129 5.50 6.54 -16.79
C GLY A 129 4.58 7.76 -16.71
N ILE A 130 4.34 8.29 -15.50
CA ILE A 130 3.55 9.51 -15.30
C ILE A 130 4.27 10.71 -15.94
N ARG A 131 5.58 10.85 -15.69
CA ARG A 131 6.39 11.93 -16.28
C ARG A 131 6.45 11.81 -17.80
N MET A 132 6.63 10.60 -18.32
CA MET A 132 6.62 10.34 -19.77
C MET A 132 5.28 10.71 -20.42
N ALA A 133 4.15 10.31 -19.82
CA ALA A 133 2.82 10.66 -20.32
C ALA A 133 2.57 12.18 -20.26
N GLN A 134 2.90 12.81 -19.13
CA GLN A 134 2.73 14.25 -18.97
C GLN A 134 3.58 15.05 -19.97
N ALA A 135 4.80 14.59 -20.28
CA ALA A 135 5.69 15.23 -21.24
C ALA A 135 5.13 15.29 -22.67
N VAL A 136 4.19 14.40 -23.02
CA VAL A 136 3.50 14.39 -24.32
C VAL A 136 2.08 14.98 -24.24
N GLY A 137 1.75 15.65 -23.14
CA GLY A 137 0.50 16.40 -22.98
C GLY A 137 -0.65 15.63 -22.33
N ALA A 138 -0.37 14.52 -21.63
CA ALA A 138 -1.41 13.82 -20.88
C ALA A 138 -1.96 14.68 -19.74
N ASP A 139 -3.27 14.61 -19.52
CA ASP A 139 -3.89 15.08 -18.29
C ASP A 139 -3.62 14.10 -17.15
N LEU A 140 -3.74 14.56 -15.91
CA LEU A 140 -3.52 13.75 -14.71
C LEU A 140 -4.75 13.73 -13.80
N TRP A 141 -5.05 12.57 -13.22
CA TRP A 141 -6.08 12.43 -12.18
C TRP A 141 -5.54 11.75 -10.94
N HIS A 142 -6.30 11.86 -9.84
CA HIS A 142 -6.11 11.13 -8.57
C HIS A 142 -4.72 11.26 -7.90
N MET A 143 -3.86 12.17 -8.37
CA MET A 143 -2.49 12.37 -7.87
C MET A 143 -2.41 12.61 -6.37
N TRP A 144 -3.45 13.21 -5.78
CA TRP A 144 -3.52 13.54 -4.37
C TRP A 144 -3.78 12.33 -3.45
N HIS A 145 -4.08 11.15 -4.00
CA HIS A 145 -4.54 9.99 -3.22
C HIS A 145 -3.63 8.78 -3.31
N TYR A 146 -3.56 8.04 -2.21
CA TYR A 146 -2.90 6.76 -2.11
C TYR A 146 -3.64 5.84 -1.14
N HIS A 147 -3.47 4.53 -1.31
CA HIS A 147 -3.88 3.56 -0.30
C HIS A 147 -2.67 3.08 0.47
N GLY A 148 -2.90 2.82 1.75
CA GLY A 148 -1.89 2.37 2.67
C GLY A 148 -2.29 2.53 4.12
N THR A 149 -1.34 2.19 4.98
CA THR A 149 -1.51 2.09 6.42
C THR A 149 -0.53 3.02 7.13
N TYR A 150 -0.32 2.82 8.42
CA TYR A 150 0.73 3.44 9.20
C TYR A 150 1.68 2.37 9.75
N GLY A 151 2.87 2.79 10.18
CA GLY A 151 3.85 1.89 10.77
C GLY A 151 5.19 2.54 11.05
N PHE A 152 6.18 1.72 11.36
CA PHE A 152 7.48 2.16 11.83
C PHE A 152 8.41 2.60 10.70
N ARG A 153 9.40 3.39 11.08
CA ARG A 153 10.58 3.68 10.28
C ARG A 153 11.78 3.01 10.93
N HIS A 154 12.65 2.40 10.13
CA HIS A 154 13.90 1.84 10.64
C HIS A 154 14.83 2.95 11.18
N SER A 155 15.67 2.65 12.16
CA SER A 155 16.61 3.61 12.76
C SER A 155 17.75 4.03 11.82
N ASP A 156 18.10 3.16 10.87
CA ASP A 156 18.90 3.46 9.68
C ASP A 156 17.99 3.59 8.42
N PRO A 157 17.51 4.80 8.10
CA PRO A 157 16.65 5.03 6.94
C PRO A 157 17.42 5.05 5.61
N VAL A 158 18.76 5.02 5.61
CA VAL A 158 19.56 4.94 4.39
C VAL A 158 19.65 3.50 3.92
N ALA A 159 19.93 2.57 4.84
CA ALA A 159 19.91 1.14 4.55
C ALA A 159 18.48 0.62 4.28
N TYR A 160 17.49 1.16 5.00
CA TYR A 160 16.09 0.73 4.93
C TYR A 160 15.15 1.92 4.66
N PRO A 161 15.12 2.45 3.42
CA PRO A 161 14.35 3.65 3.06
C PRO A 161 12.86 3.36 2.81
N TYR A 162 12.27 2.43 3.56
CA TYR A 162 10.87 2.02 3.43
C TYR A 162 10.17 1.97 4.79
N GLY A 163 8.85 2.12 4.76
CA GLY A 163 7.97 1.98 5.91
C GLY A 163 7.78 0.51 6.27
N ILE A 164 7.93 0.21 7.55
CA ILE A 164 7.65 -1.12 8.12
C ILE A 164 6.22 -1.08 8.62
N ARG A 165 5.32 -1.78 7.93
CA ARG A 165 3.90 -1.86 8.33
C ARG A 165 3.77 -2.48 9.70
N LEU A 166 2.71 -2.13 10.42
CA LEU A 166 2.39 -2.85 11.65
C LEU A 166 1.96 -4.28 11.34
N HIS A 167 2.16 -5.17 12.31
CA HIS A 167 1.62 -6.51 12.29
C HIS A 167 0.11 -6.44 12.12
N ARG A 168 -0.34 -7.14 11.07
CA ARG A 168 -1.69 -7.01 10.56
C ARG A 168 -2.58 -8.02 11.27
N LEU A 169 -3.51 -7.53 12.07
CA LEU A 169 -4.68 -8.27 12.55
C LEU A 169 -5.88 -7.79 11.73
N PRO A 170 -6.75 -8.71 11.29
CA PRO A 170 -6.97 -8.96 9.87
C PRO A 170 -7.66 -7.82 9.11
N ASP A 171 -7.31 -7.73 7.82
CA ASP A 171 -8.10 -7.02 6.81
C ASP A 171 -9.54 -7.57 6.85
N TRP A 172 -10.56 -6.72 6.72
CA TRP A 172 -11.96 -7.16 6.76
C TRP A 172 -12.23 -8.27 5.76
N VAL A 173 -12.94 -9.28 6.25
CA VAL A 173 -13.41 -10.43 5.49
C VAL A 173 -14.93 -10.36 5.51
N PRO A 174 -15.62 -10.39 4.36
CA PRO A 174 -17.05 -10.67 4.39
C PRO A 174 -17.23 -12.09 4.91
N ALA A 175 -17.84 -12.23 6.09
CA ALA A 175 -18.42 -13.51 6.49
C ALA A 175 -19.52 -13.87 5.47
N PRO A 176 -19.67 -15.14 5.06
CA PRO A 176 -20.91 -15.56 4.46
C PRO A 176 -21.99 -15.50 5.55
N GLY A 177 -23.00 -14.64 5.34
CA GLY A 177 -24.22 -14.64 6.14
C GLY A 177 -24.22 -13.64 7.30
N GLY A 178 -24.64 -12.41 6.99
CA GLY A 178 -25.40 -11.63 7.96
C GLY A 178 -26.76 -12.30 8.14
N GLY A 179 -26.89 -13.17 9.14
CA GLY A 179 -28.14 -13.83 9.49
C GLY A 179 -27.92 -14.74 10.70
N GLU A 180 -28.66 -14.48 11.77
CA GLU A 180 -28.72 -15.40 12.90
C GLU A 180 -29.20 -16.78 12.41
N GLY A 181 -28.33 -17.78 12.56
CA GLY A 181 -28.65 -19.19 12.36
C GLY A 181 -28.52 -19.70 10.92
N GLN A 182 -27.69 -20.75 10.77
CA GLN A 182 -27.34 -21.58 9.59
C GLN A 182 -25.90 -21.30 9.15
N GLY A 183 -25.00 -22.26 8.96
CA GLY A 183 -25.08 -23.70 8.71
C GLY A 183 -23.87 -24.03 7.84
N GLU A 184 -23.16 -25.10 8.18
CA GLU A 184 -21.86 -25.54 7.65
C GLU A 184 -21.67 -25.33 6.13
N GLY A 185 -20.65 -24.55 5.80
CA GLY A 185 -20.20 -24.27 4.43
C GLY A 185 -18.82 -23.62 4.47
N GLU A 186 -17.78 -24.42 4.71
CA GLU A 186 -16.38 -23.99 4.80
C GLU A 186 -15.86 -23.51 3.45
N VAL A 187 -15.99 -22.21 3.17
CA VAL A 187 -15.01 -21.52 2.32
C VAL A 187 -14.07 -20.80 3.29
N GLN A 188 -12.97 -21.46 3.64
CA GLN A 188 -11.90 -20.86 4.45
C GLN A 188 -11.41 -19.60 3.72
N SER A 189 -11.69 -18.43 4.28
CA SER A 189 -11.19 -17.18 3.70
C SER A 189 -9.67 -17.13 3.76
N PHE A 190 -9.07 -16.45 2.78
CA PHE A 190 -7.63 -16.15 2.69
C PHE A 190 -7.00 -15.58 3.98
N PHE A 191 -7.83 -15.00 4.87
CA PHE A 191 -7.45 -14.41 6.16
C PHE A 191 -8.32 -14.94 7.34
N ALA A 192 -9.09 -16.01 7.17
CA ALA A 192 -10.05 -16.51 8.18
C ALA A 192 -9.41 -17.21 9.40
N GLY A 193 -8.09 -17.34 9.45
CA GLY A 193 -7.39 -18.00 10.55
C GLY A 193 -7.31 -17.18 11.86
N TYR A 194 -7.80 -15.95 11.89
CA TYR A 194 -7.65 -15.03 13.03
C TYR A 194 -8.96 -14.86 13.78
N VAL A 195 -9.44 -15.91 14.43
CA VAL A 195 -10.46 -15.82 15.48
C VAL A 195 -9.71 -15.40 16.77
N ASP A 196 -10.20 -14.42 17.53
CA ASP A 196 -9.52 -13.68 18.65
C ASP A 196 -8.69 -12.43 18.27
N GLN A 197 -9.31 -11.49 17.53
CA GLN A 197 -8.70 -10.28 16.95
C GLN A 197 -8.59 -9.11 17.94
N ARG A 198 -7.69 -9.22 18.92
CA ARG A 198 -7.28 -8.06 19.74
C ARG A 198 -6.39 -7.13 18.92
N MET A 199 -6.35 -5.86 19.26
CA MET A 199 -5.40 -4.90 18.73
C MET A 199 -4.61 -4.39 19.95
N PRO A 200 -3.33 -4.76 20.12
CA PRO A 200 -2.64 -4.57 21.40
C PRO A 200 -2.15 -3.14 21.65
N TRP A 201 -2.35 -2.21 20.71
CA TRP A 201 -1.88 -0.83 20.84
C TRP A 201 -2.98 0.22 20.78
N VAL A 202 -2.63 1.42 21.24
CA VAL A 202 -3.29 2.70 20.90
C VAL A 202 -2.27 3.64 20.26
N LEU A 203 -2.75 4.67 19.57
CA LEU A 203 -1.93 5.75 19.04
C LEU A 203 -2.22 7.07 19.76
N LEU A 204 -1.15 7.77 20.15
CA LEU A 204 -1.20 9.13 20.67
C LEU A 204 -0.61 10.13 19.66
N ASP A 205 -1.19 11.33 19.60
CA ASP A 205 -0.65 12.47 18.87
C ASP A 205 0.58 13.06 19.57
N LYS A 206 1.17 14.13 19.00
CA LYS A 206 2.31 14.88 19.58
C LYS A 206 1.98 15.62 20.88
N ALA A 207 0.74 15.61 21.33
CA ALA A 207 0.32 16.16 22.61
C ALA A 207 -0.02 15.04 23.62
N GLY A 208 0.16 13.77 23.26
CA GLY A 208 -0.13 12.64 24.14
C GLY A 208 -1.60 12.24 24.19
N ARG A 209 -2.40 12.61 23.18
CA ARG A 209 -3.85 12.34 23.12
C ARG A 209 -4.19 11.31 22.06
N ARG A 210 -5.12 10.40 22.37
CA ARG A 210 -5.74 9.54 21.35
C ARG A 210 -6.48 10.40 20.32
N PHE A 211 -6.43 9.98 19.05
CA PHE A 211 -7.02 10.74 17.95
C PHE A 211 -7.77 9.89 16.91
N MET A 212 -7.73 8.56 17.03
CA MET A 212 -8.33 7.67 16.04
C MET A 212 -8.77 6.33 16.61
N ASN A 213 -9.62 5.65 15.85
CA ASN A 213 -9.83 4.22 15.99
C ASN A 213 -8.73 3.49 15.24
N GLU A 214 -7.85 2.79 15.96
CA GLU A 214 -6.72 2.06 15.41
C GLU A 214 -7.16 0.83 14.60
N TYR A 215 -8.37 0.32 14.85
CA TYR A 215 -9.02 -0.78 14.13
C TYR A 215 -10.35 -0.31 13.50
N PRO A 216 -10.32 0.59 12.50
CA PRO A 216 -11.54 1.01 11.83
C PRO A 216 -12.15 -0.19 11.09
N PRO A 217 -13.49 -0.29 10.97
CA PRO A 217 -14.10 -1.24 10.04
C PRO A 217 -13.44 -1.08 8.66
N TYR A 218 -12.79 -2.14 8.16
CA TYR A 218 -11.91 -2.07 6.99
C TYR A 218 -12.76 -2.01 5.70
N LEU A 219 -13.35 -0.85 5.46
CA LEU A 219 -13.99 -0.51 4.21
C LEU A 219 -12.98 -0.02 3.18
N GLN A 220 -11.82 0.49 3.63
CA GLN A 220 -10.80 1.13 2.80
C GLN A 220 -9.40 0.86 3.36
N ASP A 221 -8.39 0.65 2.51
CA ASP A 221 -6.97 0.61 2.92
C ASP A 221 -6.44 2.04 3.07
N THR A 222 -7.02 2.78 4.01
CA THR A 222 -6.72 4.20 4.27
C THR A 222 -6.60 4.48 5.77
N GLY A 223 -6.07 3.50 6.53
CA GLY A 223 -5.98 3.57 8.00
C GLY A 223 -5.13 4.74 8.51
N HIS A 224 -4.25 5.29 7.66
CA HIS A 224 -3.44 6.46 7.98
C HIS A 224 -4.21 7.79 7.98
N ARG A 225 -5.39 7.88 7.35
CA ARG A 225 -6.06 9.16 7.09
C ARG A 225 -6.31 10.03 8.32
N PRO A 226 -6.65 9.49 9.51
CA PRO A 226 -6.75 10.33 10.71
C PRO A 226 -5.46 11.09 11.04
N MET A 227 -4.29 10.57 10.65
CA MET A 227 -2.99 11.23 10.82
C MET A 227 -2.81 12.46 9.91
N ALA A 228 -3.56 12.55 8.80
CA ALA A 228 -3.46 13.62 7.80
C ALA A 228 -4.21 14.90 8.19
N THR A 229 -4.76 14.97 9.41
CA THR A 229 -5.41 16.20 9.90
C THR A 229 -4.36 17.29 10.11
N TYR A 230 -4.45 18.39 9.35
CA TYR A 230 -3.58 19.56 9.51
C TYR A 230 -4.16 20.53 10.54
N ASP A 231 -3.35 20.92 11.53
CA ASP A 231 -3.72 21.97 12.47
C ASP A 231 -3.19 23.32 11.97
N PRO A 232 -4.06 24.25 11.54
CA PRO A 232 -3.63 25.55 11.03
C PRO A 232 -3.10 26.48 12.13
N ALA A 233 -3.43 26.24 13.41
CA ALA A 233 -2.96 27.08 14.52
C ALA A 233 -1.50 26.79 14.86
N THR A 234 -1.12 25.51 14.91
CA THR A 234 0.27 25.07 15.13
C THR A 234 1.06 24.88 13.83
N GLN A 235 0.38 25.01 12.68
CA GLN A 235 0.94 24.82 11.34
C GLN A 235 1.61 23.46 11.13
N CYS A 236 1.11 22.41 11.79
CA CYS A 236 1.70 21.09 11.73
C CYS A 236 0.64 19.99 11.63
N TYR A 237 1.08 18.77 11.29
CA TYR A 237 0.29 17.56 11.48
C TYR A 237 0.48 17.08 12.93
N PRO A 238 -0.55 17.12 13.79
CA PRO A 238 -0.42 16.74 15.19
C PRO A 238 -0.06 15.26 15.38
N ALA A 239 -0.41 14.41 14.42
CA ALA A 239 -0.24 12.97 14.48
C ALA A 239 0.84 12.42 13.52
N ILE A 240 1.72 13.27 12.96
CA ILE A 240 2.82 12.80 12.09
C ILE A 240 4.19 13.29 12.62
N PRO A 241 4.99 12.44 13.28
CA PRO A 241 4.65 11.06 13.67
C PRO A 241 3.64 11.02 14.80
N ALA A 242 2.98 9.88 14.95
CA ALA A 242 2.21 9.51 16.14
C ALA A 242 3.04 8.54 17.00
N TRP A 243 2.67 8.39 18.27
CA TRP A 243 3.27 7.44 19.19
C TRP A 243 2.39 6.20 19.31
N LEU A 244 2.91 5.04 18.90
CA LEU A 244 2.31 3.75 19.20
C LEU A 244 2.72 3.31 20.59
N ILE A 245 1.78 2.84 21.39
CA ILE A 245 2.02 2.37 22.76
C ILE A 245 1.38 1.00 22.94
N VAL A 246 2.14 0.08 23.54
CA VAL A 246 1.67 -1.21 24.07
C VAL A 246 2.19 -1.41 25.50
N ASP A 247 1.50 -2.25 26.25
CA ASP A 247 1.99 -2.75 27.53
C ASP A 247 2.65 -4.14 27.37
N GLU A 248 3.03 -4.78 28.48
CA GLU A 248 3.73 -6.06 28.45
C GLU A 248 2.89 -7.21 27.86
N ASP A 249 1.57 -7.20 28.08
CA ASP A 249 0.70 -8.22 27.49
C ASP A 249 0.55 -7.96 25.98
N GLY A 250 0.50 -6.69 25.56
CA GLY A 250 0.48 -6.32 24.15
C GLY A 250 1.78 -6.64 23.41
N ARG A 251 2.94 -6.50 24.08
CA ARG A 251 4.25 -6.93 23.56
C ARG A 251 4.30 -8.43 23.30
N ASP A 252 3.80 -9.23 24.25
CA ASP A 252 3.83 -10.70 24.18
C ASP A 252 2.79 -11.26 23.19
N PHE A 253 1.75 -10.47 22.87
CA PHE A 253 0.67 -10.89 21.98
C PHE A 253 1.16 -11.21 20.55
N ALA A 254 1.99 -10.36 19.97
CA ALA A 254 2.53 -10.53 18.62
C ALA A 254 3.73 -9.61 18.34
N PRO A 255 4.54 -9.90 17.31
CA PRO A 255 5.41 -8.90 16.70
C PRO A 255 4.60 -7.64 16.36
N LEU A 256 5.14 -6.44 16.58
CA LEU A 256 4.45 -5.18 16.26
C LEU A 256 4.66 -4.75 14.81
N GLY A 257 5.77 -5.15 14.19
CA GLY A 257 6.08 -4.83 12.80
C GLY A 257 5.97 -6.04 11.88
N PHE A 258 5.69 -5.75 10.61
CA PHE A 258 5.60 -6.70 9.51
C PHE A 258 6.34 -6.14 8.28
N PRO A 259 7.67 -6.31 8.22
CA PRO A 259 8.46 -5.89 7.08
C PRO A 259 8.06 -6.70 5.83
N THR A 260 7.81 -6.01 4.73
CA THR A 260 7.58 -6.63 3.41
C THR A 260 8.83 -6.47 2.56
N LYS A 261 9.23 -7.52 1.83
CA LYS A 261 10.37 -7.45 0.91
C LYS A 261 9.87 -7.28 -0.51
N ASN A 262 10.09 -6.10 -1.07
CA ASN A 262 9.84 -5.79 -2.48
C ASN A 262 11.13 -5.49 -3.25
N ASP A 263 12.20 -5.07 -2.57
CA ASP A 263 13.51 -4.81 -3.16
C ASP A 263 14.45 -6.02 -2.96
N PRO A 264 15.15 -6.50 -4.00
CA PRO A 264 16.03 -7.67 -3.88
C PRO A 264 17.13 -7.52 -2.82
N ASP A 265 17.72 -6.33 -2.75
CA ASP A 265 18.96 -6.03 -2.00
C ASP A 265 18.71 -5.52 -0.57
N ARG A 266 17.44 -5.51 -0.14
CA ARG A 266 17.05 -4.98 1.17
C ARG A 266 16.15 -5.98 1.88
N ASP A 267 16.61 -6.53 3.00
CA ASP A 267 15.83 -7.48 3.81
C ASP A 267 15.98 -7.10 5.28
N PHE A 268 14.85 -6.85 5.93
CA PHE A 268 14.77 -6.56 7.35
C PHE A 268 13.80 -7.55 8.00
N ALA A 269 14.23 -8.16 9.10
CA ALA A 269 13.41 -9.09 9.86
C ALA A 269 13.05 -8.46 11.20
N TRP A 270 11.75 -8.46 11.52
CA TRP A 270 11.26 -8.01 12.81
C TRP A 270 11.35 -9.16 13.83
N SER A 271 11.85 -8.90 15.03
CA SER A 271 12.01 -9.94 16.06
C SER A 271 10.67 -10.41 16.63
N ALA A 272 10.59 -11.69 17.00
CA ALA A 272 9.34 -12.30 17.47
C ALA A 272 8.79 -11.65 18.76
N ASP A 273 9.68 -11.12 19.60
CA ASP A 273 9.39 -10.56 20.92
C ASP A 273 9.52 -9.04 21.00
N ASN A 274 9.77 -8.38 19.85
CA ASN A 274 9.99 -6.95 19.68
C ASN A 274 11.28 -6.39 20.29
N MET A 275 12.15 -7.24 20.85
CA MET A 275 13.30 -6.75 21.63
C MET A 275 14.49 -6.35 20.76
N ALA A 276 14.68 -6.96 19.59
CA ALA A 276 15.71 -6.48 18.66
C ALA A 276 15.41 -5.04 18.22
N GLU A 277 14.14 -4.69 18.05
CA GLU A 277 13.71 -3.34 17.64
C GLU A 277 13.89 -2.30 18.75
N VAL A 278 13.90 -2.72 20.02
CA VAL A 278 14.31 -1.88 21.14
C VAL A 278 15.81 -1.59 21.07
N GLU A 279 16.65 -2.63 20.86
CA GLU A 279 18.10 -2.45 20.72
C GLU A 279 18.49 -1.62 19.48
N LEU A 280 17.71 -1.73 18.41
CA LEU A 280 17.85 -0.90 17.21
C LEU A 280 17.37 0.55 17.41
N GLY A 281 16.64 0.85 18.49
CA GLY A 281 16.06 2.17 18.75
C GLY A 281 14.83 2.51 17.89
N ILE A 282 14.20 1.51 17.25
CA ILE A 282 12.91 1.67 16.58
C ILE A 282 11.79 1.76 17.62
N LEU A 283 11.90 0.94 18.66
CA LEU A 283 11.07 0.97 19.86
C LEU A 283 11.88 1.45 21.06
N GLN A 284 11.17 1.92 22.07
CA GLN A 284 11.71 2.30 23.38
C GLN A 284 10.91 1.59 24.47
N ARG A 285 11.49 1.53 25.68
CA ARG A 285 10.92 0.83 26.84
C ARG A 285 10.87 1.75 28.05
N ALA A 286 9.76 1.70 28.80
CA ALA A 286 9.59 2.43 30.05
C ALA A 286 8.90 1.56 31.12
N ASN A 287 9.22 1.74 32.40
CA ASN A 287 8.60 0.99 33.50
C ASN A 287 7.42 1.74 34.15
N SER A 288 7.17 2.98 33.73
CA SER A 288 6.02 3.78 34.17
C SER A 288 5.56 4.74 33.08
N VAL A 289 4.32 5.22 33.19
CA VAL A 289 3.77 6.26 32.30
C VAL A 289 4.60 7.55 32.37
N GLY A 290 5.17 7.88 33.53
CA GLY A 290 6.04 9.05 33.68
C GLY A 290 7.34 8.92 32.90
N GLU A 291 8.05 7.79 33.05
CA GLU A 291 9.25 7.49 32.27
C GLU A 291 8.97 7.47 30.76
N MET A 292 7.81 6.95 30.36
CA MET A 292 7.39 6.94 28.95
C MET A 292 7.15 8.36 28.43
N ALA A 293 6.42 9.19 29.17
CA ALA A 293 6.16 10.59 28.79
C ALA A 293 7.45 11.41 28.69
N ASP A 294 8.36 11.25 29.65
CA ASP A 294 9.67 11.90 29.63
C ASP A 294 10.48 11.50 28.37
N ALA A 295 10.49 10.22 28.02
CA ALA A 295 11.17 9.70 26.83
C ALA A 295 10.54 10.19 25.50
N MET A 296 9.22 10.39 25.48
CA MET A 296 8.51 10.97 24.32
C MET A 296 8.64 12.50 24.26
N GLY A 297 9.06 13.16 25.35
CA GLY A 297 9.07 14.62 25.49
C GLY A 297 7.66 15.22 25.62
N LEU A 298 6.73 14.49 26.25
CA LEU A 298 5.31 14.87 26.39
C LEU A 298 4.95 15.16 27.86
N ASP A 299 3.82 15.82 28.08
CA ASP A 299 3.28 16.01 29.43
C ASP A 299 2.78 14.68 30.00
N ALA A 300 3.35 14.25 31.12
CA ALA A 300 2.99 13.01 31.80
C ALA A 300 1.53 12.97 32.27
N ALA A 301 0.90 14.12 32.54
CA ALA A 301 -0.51 14.19 32.90
C ALA A 301 -1.42 13.88 31.70
N GLU A 302 -1.10 14.41 30.51
CA GLU A 302 -1.87 14.18 29.28
C GLU A 302 -1.78 12.73 28.81
N VAL A 303 -0.57 12.15 28.83
CA VAL A 303 -0.37 10.73 28.49
C VAL A 303 -1.13 9.83 29.47
N ARG A 304 -1.08 10.14 30.76
CA ARG A 304 -1.82 9.40 31.78
C ARG A 304 -3.32 9.49 31.58
N ASP A 305 -3.88 10.68 31.37
CA ASP A 305 -5.32 10.86 31.14
C ASP A 305 -5.78 10.03 29.94
N SER A 306 -5.01 10.04 28.84
CA SER A 306 -5.32 9.24 27.65
C SER A 306 -5.35 7.73 27.91
N LEU A 307 -4.38 7.21 28.67
CA LEU A 307 -4.35 5.79 29.02
C LEU A 307 -5.43 5.42 30.04
N ASP A 308 -5.67 6.25 31.05
CA ASP A 308 -6.72 6.02 32.05
C ASP A 308 -8.11 6.01 31.39
N ARG A 309 -8.38 6.94 30.45
CA ARG A 309 -9.62 6.94 29.65
C ARG A 309 -9.75 5.69 28.78
N TRP A 310 -8.67 5.28 28.10
CA TRP A 310 -8.66 4.07 27.29
C TRP A 310 -8.95 2.81 28.13
N ASN A 311 -8.30 2.70 29.28
CA ASN A 311 -8.47 1.57 30.19
C ASN A 311 -9.89 1.53 30.80
N ALA A 312 -10.46 2.68 31.14
CA ALA A 312 -11.86 2.79 31.53
C ALA A 312 -12.81 2.37 30.41
N ALA A 313 -12.52 2.74 29.15
CA ALA A 313 -13.28 2.31 27.98
C ALA A 313 -13.20 0.78 27.77
N CYS A 314 -12.00 0.19 27.94
CA CYS A 314 -11.81 -1.27 27.93
C CYS A 314 -12.66 -1.96 29.01
N ALA A 315 -12.66 -1.45 30.25
CA ALA A 315 -13.46 -1.98 31.35
C ALA A 315 -14.97 -1.85 31.08
N ALA A 316 -15.41 -0.75 30.48
CA ALA A 316 -16.80 -0.53 30.08
C ALA A 316 -17.22 -1.36 28.84
N GLY A 317 -16.26 -1.86 28.06
CA GLY A 317 -16.51 -2.61 26.82
C GLY A 317 -16.99 -1.75 25.65
N ALA A 318 -16.71 -0.44 25.68
CA ALA A 318 -17.07 0.51 24.62
C ALA A 318 -16.05 1.67 24.59
N ASP A 319 -15.63 2.07 23.39
CA ASP A 319 -14.79 3.25 23.15
C ASP A 319 -15.65 4.44 22.71
N PRO A 320 -16.10 5.31 23.63
CA PRO A 320 -16.94 6.45 23.28
C PRO A 320 -16.18 7.55 22.52
N ASP A 321 -14.84 7.58 22.60
CA ASP A 321 -14.03 8.64 22.02
C ASP A 321 -13.85 8.42 20.51
N HIS A 322 -13.60 7.17 20.08
CA HIS A 322 -13.31 6.86 18.68
C HIS A 322 -14.09 5.68 18.09
N GLY A 323 -14.92 4.99 18.87
CA GLY A 323 -15.78 3.91 18.37
C GLY A 323 -15.03 2.63 18.01
N ARG A 324 -13.88 2.36 18.63
CA ARG A 324 -13.16 1.10 18.49
C ARG A 324 -14.01 -0.09 18.95
N GLN A 325 -14.00 -1.15 18.15
CA GLN A 325 -14.86 -2.32 18.38
C GLN A 325 -14.44 -3.07 19.63
N ARG A 326 -15.40 -3.41 20.50
CA ARG A 326 -15.17 -4.12 21.77
C ARG A 326 -14.28 -5.36 21.63
N ALA A 327 -14.49 -6.16 20.59
CA ALA A 327 -13.72 -7.38 20.35
C ALA A 327 -12.21 -7.14 20.14
N THR A 328 -11.82 -5.91 19.82
CA THR A 328 -10.44 -5.52 19.49
C THR A 328 -9.72 -4.81 20.63
N MET A 329 -10.44 -4.45 21.69
CA MET A 329 -9.91 -3.65 22.79
C MET A 329 -9.06 -4.51 23.73
N MET A 330 -7.94 -3.94 24.17
CA MET A 330 -6.99 -4.49 25.14
C MET A 330 -6.49 -3.34 26.02
N PRO A 331 -6.51 -3.46 27.37
CA PRO A 331 -5.99 -2.42 28.25
C PRO A 331 -4.47 -2.23 28.07
N ILE A 332 -3.97 -1.08 28.48
CA ILE A 332 -2.55 -0.71 28.49
C ILE A 332 -2.22 -0.28 29.92
N GLU A 333 -1.84 -1.24 30.76
CA GLU A 333 -1.68 -1.03 32.21
C GLU A 333 -0.42 -1.69 32.78
N LYS A 334 0.05 -2.77 32.17
CA LYS A 334 1.09 -3.64 32.74
C LYS A 334 2.49 -3.24 32.24
N PRO A 335 3.35 -2.64 33.07
CA PRO A 335 4.72 -2.36 32.66
C PRO A 335 5.54 -3.65 32.46
N PRO A 336 6.62 -3.61 31.66
CA PRO A 336 7.10 -2.46 30.92
C PRO A 336 6.20 -2.09 29.74
N PHE A 337 6.16 -0.80 29.41
CA PHE A 337 5.55 -0.29 28.19
C PHE A 337 6.58 -0.30 27.07
N LEU A 338 6.17 -0.72 25.87
CA LEU A 338 6.92 -0.48 24.63
C LEU A 338 6.21 0.59 23.80
N PHE A 339 7.00 1.49 23.23
CA PHE A 339 6.46 2.57 22.42
C PHE A 339 7.43 2.97 21.31
N GLY A 340 6.90 3.53 20.23
CA GLY A 340 7.69 3.95 19.07
C GLY A 340 6.92 4.87 18.15
N GLN A 341 7.65 5.60 17.30
CA GLN A 341 7.04 6.51 16.35
C GLN A 341 6.51 5.76 15.13
N VAL A 342 5.25 6.01 14.80
CA VAL A 342 4.62 5.53 13.56
C VAL A 342 4.31 6.68 12.62
N TRP A 343 4.34 6.36 11.33
CA TRP A 343 4.22 7.30 10.22
C TRP A 343 3.21 6.75 9.21
N PRO A 344 2.57 7.61 8.41
CA PRO A 344 1.83 7.16 7.24
C PRO A 344 2.75 6.39 6.27
N ILE A 345 2.24 5.30 5.72
CA ILE A 345 2.94 4.43 4.77
C ILE A 345 2.05 4.25 3.54
N VAL A 346 2.57 4.59 2.35
CA VAL A 346 1.91 4.30 1.08
C VAL A 346 2.15 2.85 0.66
N ALA A 347 1.09 2.15 0.27
CA ALA A 347 1.13 0.80 -0.30
C ALA A 347 1.00 0.81 -1.83
N ASN A 348 0.13 1.68 -2.35
CA ASN A 348 -0.02 1.96 -3.77
C ASN A 348 -0.56 3.39 -3.96
N THR A 349 -0.22 4.02 -5.08
CA THR A 349 -0.81 5.27 -5.52
C THR A 349 -2.02 5.00 -6.42
N GLN A 350 -2.90 5.99 -6.60
CA GLN A 350 -4.00 5.88 -7.57
C GLN A 350 -3.87 6.90 -8.71
N GLY A 351 -2.89 7.80 -8.61
CA GLY A 351 -2.70 8.90 -9.53
C GLY A 351 -1.91 8.53 -10.78
N GLY A 352 -2.19 9.22 -11.88
CA GLY A 352 -1.47 9.08 -13.13
C GLY A 352 -2.22 9.70 -14.30
N PRO A 353 -1.85 9.34 -15.56
CA PRO A 353 -2.52 9.83 -16.75
C PRO A 353 -4.00 9.46 -16.77
N VAL A 354 -4.85 10.41 -17.13
CA VAL A 354 -6.27 10.14 -17.43
C VAL A 354 -6.35 9.21 -18.63
N HIS A 355 -7.24 8.22 -18.60
CA HIS A 355 -7.48 7.34 -19.72
C HIS A 355 -8.96 6.97 -19.88
N ASP A 356 -9.35 6.57 -21.10
CA ASP A 356 -10.72 6.13 -21.37
C ASP A 356 -10.92 4.61 -21.16
N ILE A 357 -12.12 4.13 -21.49
CA ILE A 357 -12.50 2.70 -21.38
C ILE A 357 -11.68 1.79 -22.31
N SER A 358 -11.09 2.35 -23.37
CA SER A 358 -10.15 1.67 -24.29
C SER A 358 -8.70 1.85 -23.83
N GLN A 359 -8.48 2.38 -22.63
CA GLN A 359 -7.17 2.60 -22.03
C GLN A 359 -6.28 3.59 -22.80
N ARG A 360 -6.87 4.40 -23.69
CA ARG A 360 -6.13 5.46 -24.40
C ARG A 360 -5.90 6.61 -23.44
N VAL A 361 -4.66 7.10 -23.36
CA VAL A 361 -4.32 8.26 -22.54
C VAL A 361 -4.93 9.52 -23.14
N LEU A 362 -5.53 10.36 -22.31
CA LEU A 362 -6.23 11.58 -22.72
C LEU A 362 -5.42 12.83 -22.37
N ASN A 363 -5.54 13.86 -23.21
CA ASN A 363 -5.07 15.21 -22.90
C ASN A 363 -6.11 15.99 -22.05
N PRO A 364 -5.81 17.22 -21.58
CA PRO A 364 -6.75 18.01 -20.77
C PRO A 364 -8.04 18.44 -21.49
N PHE A 365 -8.13 18.24 -22.81
CA PHE A 365 -9.33 18.48 -23.60
C PHE A 365 -10.19 17.21 -23.77
N GLY A 366 -9.79 16.09 -23.16
CA GLY A 366 -10.46 14.79 -23.27
C GLY A 366 -10.17 14.07 -24.59
N GLU A 367 -9.18 14.51 -25.36
CA GLU A 367 -8.82 13.91 -26.64
C GLU A 367 -7.73 12.83 -26.45
N PRO A 368 -7.86 11.66 -27.09
CA PRO A 368 -6.83 10.64 -27.03
C PRO A 368 -5.50 11.11 -27.61
N ILE A 369 -4.41 10.83 -26.89
CA ILE A 369 -3.03 10.96 -27.41
C ILE A 369 -2.76 9.76 -28.32
N PRO A 370 -2.61 9.94 -29.64
CA PRO A 370 -2.53 8.82 -30.57
C PRO A 370 -1.33 7.92 -30.27
N GLY A 371 -1.58 6.60 -30.18
CA GLY A 371 -0.55 5.60 -29.95
C GLY A 371 -0.14 5.39 -28.49
N LEU A 372 -0.75 6.09 -27.53
CA LEU A 372 -0.41 6.00 -26.11
C LEU A 372 -1.54 5.40 -25.27
N TYR A 373 -1.19 4.41 -24.45
CA TYR A 373 -2.10 3.69 -23.57
C TYR A 373 -1.53 3.57 -22.16
N ALA A 374 -2.40 3.42 -21.16
CA ALA A 374 -2.04 3.18 -19.77
C ALA A 374 -2.71 1.90 -19.24
N ALA A 375 -2.11 1.24 -18.23
CA ALA A 375 -2.71 0.09 -17.57
C ALA A 375 -2.23 -0.06 -16.12
N GLY A 376 -3.11 -0.60 -15.28
CA GLY A 376 -2.82 -0.90 -13.88
C GLY A 376 -2.85 0.34 -13.01
N GLU A 377 -1.93 0.42 -12.05
CA GLU A 377 -1.87 1.51 -11.06
C GLU A 377 -1.66 2.90 -11.68
N LEU A 378 -1.10 2.96 -12.90
CA LEU A 378 -0.76 4.17 -13.62
C LEU A 378 -2.03 4.95 -14.04
N GLY A 379 -2.56 5.74 -13.10
CA GLY A 379 -3.83 6.43 -13.26
C GLY A 379 -5.03 5.52 -12.98
N SER A 380 -5.04 4.85 -11.84
CA SER A 380 -6.11 3.91 -11.46
C SER A 380 -7.53 4.52 -11.50
N VAL A 381 -8.48 3.72 -11.97
CA VAL A 381 -9.91 4.04 -12.03
C VAL A 381 -10.57 4.12 -10.66
N PHE A 382 -9.98 3.52 -9.63
CA PHE A 382 -10.64 3.45 -8.33
C PHE A 382 -10.61 4.77 -7.58
N GLY A 383 -9.63 5.64 -7.85
CA GLY A 383 -9.48 6.92 -7.16
C GLY A 383 -9.55 6.74 -5.65
N HIS A 384 -10.57 7.31 -5.01
CA HIS A 384 -10.79 7.20 -3.56
C HIS A 384 -11.11 5.79 -3.03
N LEU A 385 -11.56 4.87 -3.89
CA LEU A 385 -12.12 3.60 -3.47
C LEU A 385 -11.03 2.52 -3.39
N TYR A 386 -10.92 1.84 -2.26
CA TYR A 386 -10.14 0.63 -2.14
C TYR A 386 -11.03 -0.59 -2.25
N MET A 387 -10.84 -1.37 -3.31
CA MET A 387 -11.43 -2.70 -3.44
C MET A 387 -10.36 -3.75 -3.28
N SER A 388 -10.53 -4.65 -2.31
CA SER A 388 -9.68 -5.82 -2.09
C SER A 388 -9.61 -6.66 -3.36
N GLY A 389 -8.40 -6.82 -3.89
CA GLY A 389 -8.15 -7.48 -5.17
C GLY A 389 -8.42 -6.61 -6.42
N GLY A 390 -9.05 -5.44 -6.27
CA GLY A 390 -9.41 -4.53 -7.36
C GLY A 390 -8.21 -4.04 -8.17
N ASN A 391 -7.15 -3.56 -7.51
CA ASN A 391 -5.95 -3.06 -8.20
C ASN A 391 -5.27 -4.14 -9.07
N LEU A 392 -5.25 -5.40 -8.61
CA LEU A 392 -4.75 -6.50 -9.43
C LEU A 392 -5.71 -6.79 -10.59
N ALA A 393 -7.03 -6.81 -10.37
CA ALA A 393 -8.00 -7.00 -11.44
C ALA A 393 -7.86 -5.91 -12.52
N GLU A 394 -7.65 -4.66 -12.12
CA GLU A 394 -7.38 -3.54 -13.02
C GLU A 394 -6.13 -3.76 -13.87
N CYS A 395 -5.01 -4.22 -13.29
CA CYS A 395 -3.81 -4.55 -14.07
C CYS A 395 -4.10 -5.55 -15.22
N PHE A 396 -4.89 -6.59 -14.94
CA PHE A 396 -5.21 -7.62 -15.94
C PHE A 396 -6.21 -7.13 -16.99
N ILE A 397 -7.29 -6.46 -16.55
CA ILE A 397 -8.34 -5.98 -17.44
C ILE A 397 -7.81 -4.85 -18.31
N GLY A 398 -7.21 -3.83 -17.70
CA GLY A 398 -6.61 -2.69 -18.39
C GLY A 398 -5.49 -3.13 -19.32
N GLY A 399 -4.55 -3.96 -18.84
CA GLY A 399 -3.46 -4.48 -19.68
C GLY A 399 -3.96 -5.27 -20.90
N ARG A 400 -5.01 -6.09 -20.74
CA ARG A 400 -5.62 -6.82 -21.85
C ARG A 400 -6.31 -5.91 -22.86
N ILE A 401 -7.01 -4.88 -22.40
CA ILE A 401 -7.68 -3.91 -23.28
C ILE A 401 -6.63 -3.10 -24.03
N ALA A 402 -5.69 -2.48 -23.32
CA ALA A 402 -4.61 -1.69 -23.90
C ALA A 402 -3.81 -2.48 -24.93
N GLY A 403 -3.44 -3.73 -24.63
CA GLY A 403 -2.72 -4.59 -25.56
C GLY A 403 -3.51 -4.92 -26.84
N ARG A 404 -4.84 -5.09 -26.75
CA ARG A 404 -5.70 -5.33 -27.93
C ARG A 404 -5.84 -4.09 -28.80
N GLU A 405 -6.05 -2.94 -28.16
CA GLU A 405 -6.16 -1.65 -28.85
C GLU A 405 -4.84 -1.30 -29.55
N ALA A 406 -3.71 -1.45 -28.85
CA ALA A 406 -2.39 -1.21 -29.42
C ALA A 406 -2.09 -2.14 -30.62
N ALA A 407 -2.47 -3.42 -30.54
CA ALA A 407 -2.31 -4.36 -31.65
C ALA A 407 -3.28 -4.10 -32.82
N GLY A 408 -4.46 -3.54 -32.54
CA GLY A 408 -5.48 -3.20 -33.54
C GLY A 408 -5.10 -2.07 -34.49
N LEU A 409 -4.07 -1.29 -34.17
CA LEU A 409 -3.54 -0.21 -35.01
C LEU A 409 -2.89 -0.72 -36.30
N GLY A 410 -2.63 -2.03 -36.41
CA GLY A 410 -1.91 -2.62 -37.54
C GLY A 410 -0.40 -2.41 -37.43
N LEU A 411 0.36 -3.19 -38.20
CA LEU A 411 1.80 -2.99 -38.34
C LEU A 411 2.04 -1.94 -39.42
N ASP A 412 2.46 -0.73 -39.05
CA ASP A 412 3.04 0.19 -40.03
C ASP A 412 4.38 -0.40 -40.51
N PRO A 413 4.54 -0.75 -41.81
CA PRO A 413 5.78 -1.30 -42.33
C PRO A 413 6.95 -0.30 -42.29
N ALA A 414 6.69 0.99 -42.04
CA ALA A 414 7.70 2.03 -41.93
C ALA A 414 8.28 2.21 -40.51
N LEU A 415 7.68 1.57 -39.49
CA LEU A 415 8.17 1.47 -38.11
C LEU A 415 8.79 0.09 -37.87
#